data_AF-A0A2H3U4W3-F1
#
_entry.id   AF-A0A2H3U4W3-F1
#
_cell.length_a   1.000
_cell.length_b   1.000
_cell.length_c   1.000
_cell.angle_alpha   90.00
_cell.angle_beta   90.00
_cell.angle_gamma   90.00
#
_symmetry.space_group_name_H-M   'P 1'
#
loop_
_entity.id
_entity.type
_entity.pdbx_description
1 polymer ?
#
loop_
_entity_poly.entity_id
_entity_poly.type
_entity_poly.pdbx_seq_one_letter_code
_entity_poly.pdbx_strand_id
1 'polypeptide(L)'
;MNSLSLIVLFFGAAMAGIHHNCGCTVRGSYRQDLAQAACALWGSNQPHTHWDGYSCVDKGYGRGIDGAPWETTCKQAWDINFGGNKNDAWGKCWH
;
A
#
# COMPACT_ATOMS: atom_id res chain seq x y z
N MET A 1 16.68 -25.00 -14.65
CA MET A 1 17.18 -23.62 -14.48
C MET A 1 15.96 -22.73 -14.26
N ASN A 2 15.56 -22.49 -13.00
CA ASN A 2 14.43 -21.62 -12.69
C ASN A 2 14.98 -20.30 -12.15
N SER A 3 15.07 -19.31 -13.04
CA SER A 3 15.49 -17.95 -12.69
C SER A 3 14.37 -17.29 -11.88
N LEU A 4 14.58 -17.19 -10.56
CA LEU A 4 13.81 -16.33 -9.67
C LEU A 4 14.14 -14.86 -10.03
N SER A 5 13.23 -14.20 -10.74
CA SER A 5 13.31 -12.77 -11.00
C SER A 5 13.10 -12.01 -9.69
N LEU A 6 14.19 -11.58 -9.07
CA LEU A 6 14.20 -10.68 -7.92
C LEU A 6 13.82 -9.28 -8.43
N ILE A 7 12.54 -8.93 -8.32
CA ILE A 7 12.06 -7.58 -8.63
C ILE A 7 12.48 -6.65 -7.48
N VAL A 8 13.63 -6.02 -7.63
CA VAL A 8 14.09 -4.94 -6.74
C VAL A 8 13.48 -3.64 -7.27
N LEU A 9 12.36 -3.20 -6.69
CA LEU A 9 11.75 -1.92 -7.00
C LEU A 9 12.37 -0.84 -6.11
N PHE A 10 13.32 -0.10 -6.67
CA PHE A 10 13.74 1.19 -6.15
C PHE A 10 12.61 2.20 -6.37
N PHE A 11 11.83 2.50 -5.33
CA PHE A 11 10.84 3.57 -5.38
C PHE A 11 11.50 4.89 -4.99
N GLY A 12 11.64 5.77 -5.99
CA GLY A 12 12.11 7.14 -5.81
C GLY A 12 11.25 7.91 -4.83
N ALA A 13 11.91 8.74 -4.01
CA ALA A 13 11.28 9.54 -2.98
C ALA A 13 10.38 10.62 -3.61
N ALA A 14 9.07 10.39 -3.61
CA ALA A 14 8.08 11.44 -3.81
C ALA A 14 7.82 12.09 -2.44
N MET A 15 7.90 13.41 -2.35
CA MET A 15 7.59 14.14 -1.12
C MET A 15 6.07 14.14 -0.89
N ALA A 16 5.48 13.04 -0.42
CA ALA A 16 4.11 13.08 0.07
C ALA A 16 4.07 13.42 1.55
N GLY A 17 2.96 14.05 1.97
CA GLY A 17 2.67 14.25 3.38
C GLY A 17 2.78 12.92 4.13
N ILE A 18 3.40 12.99 5.31
CA ILE A 18 3.47 11.86 6.22
C ILE A 18 2.04 11.59 6.71
N HIS A 19 1.39 10.57 6.17
CA HIS A 19 0.04 10.16 6.59
C HIS A 19 0.10 9.01 7.59
N HIS A 20 -0.85 8.94 8.51
CA HIS A 20 -0.83 7.92 9.56
C HIS A 20 -1.74 6.74 9.29
N ASN A 21 -2.76 6.91 8.44
CA ASN A 21 -3.72 5.88 8.10
C ASN A 21 -3.93 5.86 6.58
N CYS A 22 -3.88 4.68 5.99
CA CYS A 22 -4.04 4.52 4.56
C CYS A 22 -4.90 3.30 4.22
N GLY A 23 -5.64 3.39 3.12
CA GLY A 23 -6.45 2.29 2.61
C GLY A 23 -6.57 2.34 1.10
N CYS A 24 -7.29 1.38 0.54
CA CYS A 24 -7.41 1.20 -0.91
C CYS A 24 -8.86 1.32 -1.35
N THR A 25 -9.06 1.92 -2.52
CA THR A 25 -10.36 1.95 -3.19
C THR A 25 -10.28 1.24 -4.54
N VAL A 26 -11.40 0.65 -4.97
CA VAL A 26 -11.58 0.12 -6.32
C VAL A 26 -12.79 0.80 -6.94
N ARG A 27 -12.60 1.42 -8.11
CA ARG A 27 -13.63 2.22 -8.81
C ARG A 27 -14.37 3.21 -7.90
N GLY A 28 -13.63 3.85 -7.00
CA GLY A 28 -14.16 4.83 -6.05
C GLY A 28 -14.75 4.25 -4.76
N SER A 29 -14.90 2.92 -4.63
CA SER A 29 -15.44 2.29 -3.42
C SER A 29 -14.32 1.76 -2.52
N TYR A 30 -14.42 2.00 -1.21
CA TYR A 30 -13.46 1.49 -0.24
C TYR A 30 -13.47 -0.04 -0.17
N ARG A 31 -12.28 -0.65 -0.09
CA ARG A 31 -12.10 -2.10 -0.07
C ARG A 31 -11.16 -2.48 1.06
N GLN A 32 -11.73 -2.91 2.19
CA GLN A 32 -10.97 -3.31 3.39
C GLN A 32 -10.07 -4.52 3.14
N ASP A 33 -10.57 -5.50 2.38
CA ASP A 33 -9.83 -6.69 1.97
C ASP A 33 -8.57 -6.33 1.17
N LEU A 34 -8.71 -5.41 0.20
CA LEU A 34 -7.60 -4.89 -0.58
C LEU A 34 -6.64 -4.07 0.29
N ALA A 35 -7.16 -3.22 1.17
CA ALA A 35 -6.36 -2.40 2.07
C ALA A 35 -5.53 -3.26 3.03
N GLN A 36 -6.10 -4.35 3.56
CA GLN A 36 -5.40 -5.31 4.40
C GLN A 36 -4.27 -6.02 3.63
N ALA A 37 -4.56 -6.47 2.40
CA ALA A 37 -3.57 -7.13 1.55
C ALA A 37 -2.42 -6.17 1.16
N ALA A 38 -2.74 -4.93 0.82
CA ALA A 38 -1.76 -3.87 0.57
C ALA A 38 -0.93 -3.57 1.83
N CYS A 39 -1.56 -3.58 3.01
CA CYS A 39 -0.85 -3.37 4.27
C CYS A 39 0.14 -4.48 4.57
N ALA A 40 -0.21 -5.74 4.28
CA ALA A 40 0.72 -6.87 4.43
C ALA A 40 1.93 -6.73 3.49
N LEU A 41 1.71 -6.28 2.23
CA LEU A 41 2.79 -6.02 1.29
C LEU A 41 3.68 -4.85 1.76
N TRP A 42 3.09 -3.75 2.18
CA TRP A 42 3.82 -2.57 2.68
C TRP A 42 4.62 -2.88 3.95
N GLY A 43 3.95 -3.48 4.94
CA GLY A 43 4.52 -3.81 6.25
C GLY A 43 5.68 -4.79 6.18
N SER A 44 5.83 -5.56 5.09
CA SER A 44 6.99 -6.44 4.88
C SER A 44 8.33 -5.70 4.92
N ASN A 45 8.36 -4.42 4.55
CA ASN A 45 9.56 -3.58 4.56
C ASN A 45 9.48 -2.42 5.57
N GLN A 46 8.37 -2.30 6.30
CA GLN A 46 8.08 -1.17 7.20
C GLN A 46 7.66 -1.71 8.57
N PRO A 47 8.61 -1.88 9.52
CA PRO A 47 8.41 -2.68 10.74
C PRO A 47 7.43 -2.08 11.75
N HIS A 48 7.05 -0.81 11.59
CA HIS A 48 6.10 -0.12 12.46
C HIS A 48 4.70 -0.01 11.85
N THR A 49 4.56 -0.42 10.60
CA THR A 49 3.27 -0.45 9.93
C THR A 49 2.48 -1.70 10.34
N HIS A 50 1.19 -1.53 10.63
CA HIS A 50 0.29 -2.64 10.97
C HIS A 50 -1.14 -2.38 10.49
N TRP A 51 -1.93 -3.44 10.41
CA TRP A 51 -3.35 -3.37 10.11
C TRP A 51 -4.16 -3.16 11.40
N ASP A 52 -5.03 -2.16 11.43
CA ASP A 52 -5.86 -1.84 12.62
C ASP A 52 -7.29 -2.38 12.57
N GLY A 53 -7.63 -3.15 11.53
CA GLY A 53 -8.99 -3.64 11.27
C GLY A 53 -9.76 -2.82 10.24
N TYR A 54 -9.29 -1.63 9.88
CA TYR A 54 -9.91 -0.77 8.87
C TYR A 54 -8.91 -0.21 7.86
N SER A 55 -7.70 0.14 8.31
CA SER A 55 -6.66 0.82 7.54
C SER A 55 -5.26 0.30 7.90
N CYS A 56 -4.32 0.59 7.03
CA CYS A 56 -2.90 0.41 7.29
C CYS A 56 -2.37 1.62 8.05
N VAL A 57 -1.69 1.39 9.17
CA VAL A 57 -1.34 2.43 10.13
C VAL A 57 0.16 2.44 10.40
N ASP A 58 0.77 3.62 10.33
CA ASP A 58 2.10 3.91 10.89
C ASP A 58 2.08 5.27 11.61
N LYS A 59 2.03 5.20 12.94
CA LYS A 59 1.92 6.36 13.82
C LYS A 59 3.22 6.52 14.59
N GLY A 60 4.04 7.50 14.26
CA GLY A 60 5.24 7.83 15.04
C GLY A 60 5.87 9.14 14.61
N TYR A 61 6.68 9.74 15.49
CA TYR A 61 7.39 10.97 15.17
C TYR A 61 8.37 10.72 14.01
N GLY A 62 8.20 11.46 12.91
CA GLY A 62 8.96 11.25 11.68
C GLY A 62 8.61 9.98 10.90
N ARG A 63 7.50 9.31 11.25
CA ARG A 63 7.00 8.10 10.56
C ARG A 63 5.63 8.33 9.95
N GLY A 64 5.34 7.58 8.89
CA GLY A 64 4.04 7.51 8.26
C GLY A 64 4.11 6.77 6.94
N ILE A 65 2.96 6.67 6.31
CA ILE A 65 2.77 6.02 5.02
C ILE A 65 2.67 7.13 3.97
N ASP A 66 3.43 6.96 2.89
CA ASP A 66 3.52 7.90 1.78
C ASP A 66 2.42 7.61 0.76
N GLY A 67 1.63 8.63 0.39
CA GLY A 67 0.47 8.49 -0.48
C GLY A 67 0.74 7.89 -1.87
N ALA A 68 1.83 8.28 -2.55
CA ALA A 68 2.10 7.80 -3.92
C ALA A 68 2.69 6.36 -3.96
N PRO A 69 3.66 6.00 -3.10
CA PRO A 69 4.07 4.63 -2.87
C PRO A 69 2.91 3.75 -2.35
N TRP A 70 2.04 4.28 -1.49
CA TRP A 70 0.87 3.56 -1.03
C TRP A 70 -0.12 3.27 -2.17
N GLU A 71 -0.40 4.25 -3.05
CA GLU A 71 -1.23 4.03 -4.23
C GLU A 71 -0.65 2.90 -5.11
N THR A 72 0.66 2.91 -5.32
CA THR A 72 1.34 1.85 -6.08
C THR A 72 1.15 0.48 -5.41
N THR A 73 1.24 0.44 -4.08
CA THR A 73 1.02 -0.77 -3.29
C THR A 73 -0.41 -1.29 -3.42
N CYS A 74 -1.42 -0.41 -3.37
CA CYS A 74 -2.82 -0.80 -3.60
C CYS A 74 -3.02 -1.38 -5.01
N LYS A 75 -2.43 -0.77 -6.03
CA LYS A 75 -2.51 -1.27 -7.42
C LYS A 75 -1.84 -2.64 -7.57
N GLN A 76 -0.69 -2.82 -6.93
CA GLN A 76 0.02 -4.09 -6.94
C GLN A 76 -0.74 -5.19 -6.20
N ALA A 77 -1.30 -4.88 -5.02
CA ALA A 77 -2.14 -5.81 -4.28
C ALA A 77 -3.37 -6.25 -5.09
N TRP A 78 -3.98 -5.31 -5.82
CA TRP A 78 -5.16 -5.58 -6.65
C TRP A 78 -4.85 -6.54 -7.82
N ASP A 79 -3.73 -6.33 -8.49
CA ASP A 79 -3.25 -7.21 -9.56
C ASP A 79 -2.91 -8.62 -9.02
N ILE A 80 -2.06 -8.69 -8.00
CA ILE A 80 -1.50 -9.96 -7.53
C ILE A 80 -2.52 -10.79 -6.74
N ASN A 81 -3.27 -10.18 -5.83
CA ASN A 81 -4.12 -10.92 -4.88
C ASN A 81 -5.57 -11.09 -5.36
N PHE A 82 -6.02 -10.24 -6.28
CA PHE A 82 -7.40 -10.23 -6.75
C PHE A 82 -7.53 -10.39 -8.27
N GLY A 83 -6.42 -10.44 -9.02
CA GLY A 83 -6.42 -10.58 -10.48
C GLY A 83 -7.04 -9.39 -11.22
N GLY A 84 -7.09 -8.22 -10.58
CA GLY A 84 -7.79 -7.05 -11.10
C GLY A 84 -6.89 -6.08 -11.87
N ASN A 85 -7.49 -5.27 -12.73
CA ASN A 85 -6.75 -4.26 -13.49
C ASN A 85 -6.23 -3.14 -12.57
N LYS A 86 -4.92 -2.88 -12.58
CA LYS A 86 -4.26 -1.83 -11.77
C LYS A 86 -4.92 -0.45 -11.88
N ASN A 87 -5.50 -0.12 -13.03
CA ASN A 87 -6.15 1.18 -13.25
C ASN A 87 -7.49 1.30 -12.53
N ASP A 88 -8.03 0.21 -12.00
CA ASP A 88 -9.26 0.22 -11.20
C ASP A 88 -9.00 0.50 -9.72
N ALA A 89 -7.74 0.54 -9.25
CA ALA A 89 -7.39 0.66 -7.85
C ALA A 89 -6.59 1.94 -7.53
N TRP A 90 -6.89 2.54 -6.38
CA TRP A 90 -6.19 3.74 -5.88
C TRP A 90 -5.88 3.65 -4.40
N GLY A 91 -4.81 4.33 -4.00
CA GLY A 91 -4.48 4.56 -2.59
C GLY A 91 -5.17 5.81 -2.07
N LYS A 92 -5.61 5.77 -0.82
CA LYS A 92 -6.14 6.91 -0.09
C LYS A 92 -5.50 6.94 1.29
N CYS A 93 -4.91 8.07 1.65
CA CYS A 93 -4.27 8.28 2.94
C CYS A 93 -4.85 9.50 3.63
N TRP A 94 -4.92 9.45 4.96
CA TRP A 94 -5.46 10.50 5.83
C TRP A 94 -4.74 10.52 7.19
N HIS A 95 -5.00 11.57 7.97
CA HIS A 95 -4.42 11.77 9.31
C HIS A 95 -5.35 11.22 10.39
#